data_AF-A0A914XXX2-F1
#
_entry.id   AF-A0A914XXX2-F1
#
_cell.length_a   1.000
_cell.length_b   1.000
_cell.length_c   1.000
_cell.angle_alpha   90.00
_cell.angle_beta   90.00
_cell.angle_gamma   90.00
#
_symmetry.space_group_name_H-M   'P 1'
#
loop_
_entity.id
_entity.type
_entity.pdbx_description
1 polymer ?
#
loop_
_entity_poly.entity_id
_entity_poly.type
_entity_poly.pdbx_seq_one_letter_code
_entity_poly.pdbx_strand_id
1 'polypeptide(L)'
;MTIKGITHMGDEDVDEVKVVYAKVQSELAQKLANHLCNAFVKAGLAEKPRGGCVKLHMTILNTRYLGSEKPEKDYIDATELLKKFGNIEYGTINVDKIQICRMGEIDTNTGGYSIVHSEKF
;
A
#
# COMPACT_ATOMS: atom_id res chain seq x y z
N MET A 1 -6.74 13.43 1.50
CA MET A 1 -5.59 12.60 1.94
C MET A 1 -4.34 13.15 1.31
N THR A 2 -3.24 13.30 2.05
CA THR A 2 -1.99 13.88 1.54
C THR A 2 -0.97 12.80 1.26
N ILE A 3 -0.29 12.88 0.11
CA ILE A 3 0.75 11.95 -0.32
C ILE A 3 2.09 12.69 -0.36
N LYS A 4 3.05 12.24 0.44
CA LYS A 4 4.34 12.93 0.56
C LYS A 4 5.49 11.95 0.68
N GLY A 5 6.36 11.95 -0.29
CA GLY A 5 7.61 11.21 -0.29
C GLY A 5 7.39 9.71 -0.35
N ILE A 6 8.49 8.99 -0.52
CA ILE A 6 8.52 7.52 -0.49
C ILE A 6 9.37 7.01 0.67
N THR A 7 9.16 5.77 1.04
CA THR A 7 9.93 5.02 2.04
C THR A 7 9.70 3.51 1.80
N HIS A 8 10.13 2.66 2.72
CA HIS A 8 10.06 1.21 2.60
C HIS A 8 9.27 0.54 3.73
N MET A 9 8.94 -0.73 3.51
CA MET A 9 8.30 -1.60 4.50
C MET A 9 9.35 -2.40 5.27
N GLY A 10 9.16 -2.51 6.58
CA GLY A 10 10.10 -3.21 7.47
C GLY A 10 11.11 -2.25 8.09
N ASP A 11 11.97 -2.83 8.95
CA ASP A 11 13.08 -2.14 9.62
C ASP A 11 14.43 -2.50 8.97
N GLU A 12 14.39 -3.08 7.76
CA GLU A 12 15.56 -3.48 6.96
C GLU A 12 16.37 -2.24 6.53
N ASP A 13 17.66 -2.44 6.27
CA ASP A 13 18.54 -1.42 5.69
C ASP A 13 17.99 -0.97 4.32
N VAL A 14 18.21 0.29 3.97
CA VAL A 14 17.59 0.91 2.78
C VAL A 14 18.07 0.31 1.45
N ASP A 15 19.15 -0.45 1.46
CA ASP A 15 19.74 -1.15 0.31
C ASP A 15 19.22 -2.58 0.12
N GLU A 16 18.47 -3.14 1.08
CA GLU A 16 17.92 -4.50 1.01
C GLU A 16 16.41 -4.55 1.35
N VAL A 17 15.59 -3.79 0.62
CA VAL A 17 14.14 -3.70 0.92
C VAL A 17 13.27 -4.49 -0.04
N LYS A 18 12.14 -5.05 0.44
CA LYS A 18 11.18 -5.77 -0.42
C LYS A 18 10.04 -4.91 -0.98
N VAL A 19 9.68 -3.84 -0.30
CA VAL A 19 8.54 -2.99 -0.67
C VAL A 19 8.90 -1.52 -0.50
N VAL A 20 8.67 -0.73 -1.54
CA VAL A 20 8.75 0.73 -1.53
C VAL A 20 7.35 1.30 -1.70
N TYR A 21 6.96 2.28 -0.87
CA TYR A 21 5.64 2.90 -0.92
C TYR A 21 5.70 4.42 -0.72
N ALA A 22 4.71 5.12 -1.26
CA ALA A 22 4.48 6.52 -0.93
C ALA A 22 3.82 6.65 0.45
N LYS A 23 4.28 7.62 1.25
CA LYS A 23 3.73 7.88 2.58
C LYS A 23 2.37 8.58 2.42
N VAL A 24 1.38 8.05 3.13
CA VAL A 24 0.00 8.53 3.14
C VAL A 24 -0.29 9.16 4.48
N GLN A 25 -0.85 10.37 4.49
CA GLN A 25 -1.27 11.07 5.70
C GLN A 25 -2.74 11.47 5.61
N SER A 26 -3.57 10.89 6.49
CA SER A 26 -4.98 11.27 6.67
C SER A 26 -5.55 10.66 7.94
N GLU A 27 -5.98 11.48 8.89
CA GLU A 27 -6.63 11.00 10.12
C GLU A 27 -7.95 10.29 9.83
N LEU A 28 -8.77 10.85 8.93
CA LEU A 28 -10.07 10.28 8.58
C LEU A 28 -9.92 8.91 7.93
N ALA A 29 -9.02 8.80 6.93
CA ALA A 29 -8.76 7.52 6.29
C ALA A 29 -8.17 6.50 7.28
N GLN A 30 -7.34 6.95 8.22
CA GLN A 30 -6.76 6.08 9.25
C GLN A 30 -7.84 5.51 10.18
N LYS A 31 -8.77 6.36 10.64
CA LYS A 31 -9.92 5.93 11.46
C LYS A 31 -10.80 4.94 10.70
N LEU A 32 -11.10 5.24 9.44
CA LEU A 32 -11.92 4.39 8.58
C LEU A 32 -11.27 3.03 8.32
N ALA A 33 -9.99 3.00 7.95
CA ALA A 33 -9.24 1.77 7.73
C ALA A 33 -9.15 0.89 8.99
N ASN A 34 -8.90 1.50 10.15
CA ASN A 34 -8.89 0.78 11.43
C ASN A 34 -10.28 0.23 11.78
N HIS A 35 -11.34 1.02 11.56
CA HIS A 35 -12.71 0.58 11.80
C HIS A 35 -13.09 -0.62 10.93
N LEU A 36 -12.80 -0.55 9.62
CA LEU A 36 -13.02 -1.64 8.68
C LEU A 36 -12.22 -2.88 9.07
N CYS A 37 -10.92 -2.75 9.34
CA CYS A 37 -10.09 -3.86 9.78
C CYS A 37 -10.67 -4.54 11.03
N ASN A 38 -11.07 -3.77 12.04
CA ASN A 38 -11.69 -4.32 13.25
C ASN A 38 -13.02 -5.04 12.97
N ALA A 39 -13.85 -4.51 12.06
CA ALA A 39 -15.09 -5.17 11.66
C ALA A 39 -14.83 -6.52 10.96
N PHE A 40 -13.86 -6.57 10.04
CA PHE A 40 -13.47 -7.81 9.34
C PHE A 40 -12.83 -8.82 10.30
N VAL A 41 -11.98 -8.38 11.25
CA VAL A 41 -11.42 -9.24 12.30
C VAL A 41 -12.54 -9.83 13.17
N LYS A 42 -13.50 -9.00 13.61
CA LYS A 42 -14.64 -9.45 14.42
C LYS A 42 -15.52 -10.46 13.68
N ALA A 43 -15.63 -10.32 12.35
CA ALA A 43 -16.35 -11.26 11.49
C ALA A 43 -15.56 -12.54 11.17
N GLY A 44 -14.30 -12.66 11.63
CA GLY A 44 -13.43 -13.82 11.31
C GLY A 44 -12.88 -13.81 9.89
N LEU A 45 -12.89 -12.65 9.21
CA LEU A 45 -12.47 -12.48 7.81
C LEU A 45 -11.06 -11.89 7.66
N ALA A 46 -10.44 -11.46 8.75
CA ALA A 46 -9.09 -10.88 8.75
C ALA A 46 -8.36 -11.14 10.07
N GLU A 47 -7.04 -11.01 10.04
CA GLU A 47 -6.18 -11.01 11.21
C GLU A 47 -5.91 -9.58 11.72
N LYS A 48 -5.56 -9.45 13.01
CA LYS A 48 -5.16 -8.16 13.57
C LYS A 48 -3.84 -7.70 12.97
N PRO A 49 -3.68 -6.39 12.67
CA PRO A 49 -2.40 -5.85 12.22
C PRO A 49 -1.31 -6.03 13.29
N ARG A 50 -0.09 -6.40 12.88
CA ARG A 50 1.06 -6.60 13.78
C ARG A 50 1.37 -5.37 14.64
N GLY A 51 1.22 -4.16 14.08
CA GLY A 51 1.43 -2.88 14.78
C GLY A 51 0.22 -2.35 15.53
N GLY A 52 -0.85 -3.15 15.71
CA GLY A 52 -2.08 -2.75 16.40
C GLY A 52 -3.03 -1.87 15.58
N CYS A 53 -2.58 -1.29 14.46
CA CYS A 53 -3.40 -0.53 13.53
C CYS A 53 -3.00 -0.78 12.07
N VAL A 54 -3.87 -0.38 11.14
CA VAL A 54 -3.59 -0.47 9.70
C VAL A 54 -2.50 0.54 9.34
N LYS A 55 -1.40 0.09 8.74
CA LYS A 55 -0.39 0.98 8.18
C LYS A 55 -0.85 1.49 6.81
N LEU A 56 -1.35 2.72 6.75
CA LEU A 56 -1.72 3.35 5.48
C LEU A 56 -0.48 3.62 4.62
N HIS A 57 -0.50 3.14 3.38
CA HIS A 57 0.57 3.35 2.40
C HIS A 57 0.04 3.14 0.98
N MET A 58 0.76 3.68 -0.01
CA MET A 58 0.53 3.40 -1.43
C MET A 58 1.76 2.71 -2.02
N THR A 59 1.69 1.40 -2.19
CA THR A 59 2.80 0.61 -2.74
C THR A 59 3.16 1.06 -4.16
N ILE A 60 4.46 1.25 -4.41
CA ILE A 60 5.02 1.63 -5.71
C ILE A 60 5.81 0.45 -6.30
N LEU A 61 6.69 -0.16 -5.49
CA LEU A 61 7.51 -1.31 -5.90
C LEU A 61 7.35 -2.43 -4.87
N ASN A 62 7.31 -3.67 -5.34
CA ASN A 62 7.29 -4.84 -4.49
C ASN A 62 7.95 -6.03 -5.21
N THR A 63 8.98 -6.62 -4.60
CA THR A 63 9.76 -7.72 -5.18
C THR A 63 8.94 -8.99 -5.39
N ARG A 64 7.79 -9.13 -4.71
CA ARG A 64 6.82 -10.21 -4.95
C ARG A 64 6.37 -10.31 -6.42
N TYR A 65 6.39 -9.21 -7.16
CA TYR A 65 5.96 -9.17 -8.56
C TYR A 65 7.12 -9.28 -9.56
N LEU A 66 8.35 -9.51 -9.08
CA LEU A 66 9.42 -10.02 -9.95
C LEU A 66 8.98 -11.40 -10.41
N GLY A 67 8.78 -11.55 -11.73
CA GLY A 67 8.26 -12.76 -12.36
C GLY A 67 9.22 -13.96 -12.23
N SER A 68 9.17 -14.87 -13.20
CA SER A 68 10.02 -16.07 -13.19
C SER A 68 11.53 -15.78 -13.26
N GLU A 69 11.92 -14.59 -13.72
CA GLU A 69 13.31 -14.11 -13.74
C GLU A 69 13.66 -13.42 -12.42
N LYS A 70 13.49 -14.14 -11.30
CA LYS A 70 13.93 -13.60 -10.02
C LYS A 70 15.45 -13.45 -10.03
N PRO A 71 15.99 -12.24 -9.84
CA PRO A 71 17.42 -12.08 -9.62
C PRO A 71 17.84 -12.87 -8.38
N GLU A 72 19.12 -13.23 -8.32
CA GLU A 72 19.73 -13.91 -7.16
C GLU A 72 19.48 -13.17 -5.84
N LYS A 73 19.28 -11.84 -5.94
CA LYS A 73 18.93 -10.93 -4.86
C LYS A 73 17.46 -10.47 -5.00
N ASP A 74 16.56 -10.99 -4.15
CA ASP A 74 15.12 -10.65 -4.15
C ASP A 74 14.81 -9.37 -3.32
N TYR A 75 15.66 -8.36 -3.48
CA TYR A 75 15.58 -7.07 -2.79
C TYR A 75 15.84 -5.88 -3.73
N ILE A 76 15.40 -4.71 -3.31
CA ILE A 76 15.57 -3.42 -3.99
C ILE A 76 16.57 -2.62 -3.17
N ASP A 77 17.62 -2.11 -3.81
CA ASP A 77 18.40 -1.01 -3.24
C ASP A 77 17.62 0.29 -3.45
N ALA A 78 17.00 0.80 -2.38
CA ALA A 78 16.18 1.99 -2.42
C ALA A 78 16.97 3.28 -2.14
N THR A 79 18.28 3.22 -1.91
CA THR A 79 19.09 4.37 -1.45
C THR A 79 18.91 5.61 -2.31
N GLU A 80 19.13 5.49 -3.63
CA GLU A 80 19.00 6.63 -4.54
C GLU A 80 17.53 7.02 -4.79
N LEU A 81 16.59 6.06 -4.69
CA LEU A 81 15.16 6.34 -4.76
C LEU A 81 14.73 7.22 -3.58
N LEU A 82 15.08 6.84 -2.35
CA LEU A 82 14.72 7.57 -1.14
C LEU A 82 15.41 8.95 -1.11
N LYS A 83 16.66 9.05 -1.55
CA LYS A 83 17.37 10.32 -1.67
C LYS A 83 16.68 11.28 -2.64
N LYS A 84 16.24 10.79 -3.81
CA LYS A 84 15.61 11.63 -4.84
C LYS A 84 14.15 11.93 -4.55
N PHE A 85 13.41 10.98 -4.00
CA PHE A 85 11.95 11.00 -3.94
C PHE A 85 11.39 10.95 -2.51
N GLY A 86 12.22 10.76 -1.48
CA GLY A 86 11.78 10.54 -0.10
C GLY A 86 11.05 11.71 0.57
N ASN A 87 11.20 12.92 0.02
CA ASN A 87 10.65 14.16 0.56
C ASN A 87 9.78 14.96 -0.43
N ILE A 88 9.51 14.42 -1.62
CA ILE A 88 8.69 15.11 -2.63
C ILE A 88 7.23 15.19 -2.18
N GLU A 89 6.59 16.33 -2.37
CA GLU A 89 5.14 16.45 -2.19
C GLU A 89 4.43 16.04 -3.49
N TYR A 90 3.69 14.94 -3.44
CA TYR A 90 2.96 14.43 -4.60
C TYR A 90 1.55 15.01 -4.69
N GLY A 91 1.09 15.68 -3.64
CA GLY A 91 -0.18 16.40 -3.60
C GLY A 91 -1.21 15.74 -2.69
N THR A 92 -2.48 16.03 -2.99
CA THR A 92 -3.61 15.56 -2.21
C THR A 92 -4.61 14.84 -3.11
N ILE A 93 -5.24 13.82 -2.55
CA ILE A 93 -6.32 13.09 -3.20
C ILE A 93 -7.60 13.21 -2.36
N ASN A 94 -8.71 13.42 -3.06
CA ASN A 94 -10.04 13.29 -2.48
C ASN A 94 -10.45 11.82 -2.56
N VAL A 95 -10.86 11.26 -1.43
CA VAL A 95 -11.36 9.88 -1.37
C VAL A 95 -12.87 9.98 -1.23
N ASP A 96 -13.59 9.54 -2.24
CA ASP A 96 -15.05 9.61 -2.37
C ASP A 96 -15.71 8.22 -2.48
N LYS A 97 -14.90 7.17 -2.44
CA LYS A 97 -15.34 5.78 -2.56
C LYS A 97 -14.40 4.79 -1.90
N ILE A 98 -14.98 3.66 -1.48
CA ILE A 98 -14.28 2.45 -1.06
C ILE A 98 -14.73 1.28 -1.95
N GLN A 99 -13.80 0.37 -2.23
CA GLN A 99 -14.06 -0.77 -3.11
C GLN A 99 -13.55 -2.05 -2.46
N ILE A 100 -14.30 -3.14 -2.66
CA ILE A 100 -13.85 -4.50 -2.38
C ILE A 100 -13.40 -5.07 -3.72
N CYS A 101 -12.13 -5.47 -3.80
CA CYS A 101 -11.52 -5.98 -5.03
C CYS A 101 -11.04 -7.42 -4.88
N ARG A 102 -11.00 -8.18 -5.97
CA ARG A 102 -10.39 -9.52 -6.00
C ARG A 102 -8.90 -9.43 -6.27
N MET A 103 -8.10 -9.95 -5.35
CA MET A 103 -6.66 -10.05 -5.53
C MET A 103 -6.34 -11.08 -6.63
N GLY A 104 -5.45 -10.71 -7.56
CA GLY A 104 -4.98 -11.58 -8.65
C GLY A 104 -5.85 -11.54 -9.91
N GLU A 105 -7.00 -10.87 -9.88
CA GLU A 105 -7.86 -10.65 -11.05
C GLU A 105 -7.70 -9.18 -11.49
N ILE A 106 -7.32 -8.96 -12.75
CA ILE A 106 -7.07 -7.62 -13.32
C ILE A 106 -8.20 -7.27 -14.29
N ASP A 107 -8.80 -6.10 -14.13
CA ASP A 107 -9.72 -5.51 -15.10
C ASP A 107 -8.91 -4.87 -16.23
N THR A 108 -9.02 -5.43 -17.42
CA THR A 108 -8.24 -5.00 -18.60
C THR A 108 -8.59 -3.59 -19.08
N ASN A 109 -9.75 -3.04 -18.70
CA ASN A 109 -10.14 -1.69 -19.09
C ASN A 109 -9.49 -0.63 -18.20
N THR A 110 -9.28 -0.95 -16.92
CA THR A 110 -8.76 0.00 -15.92
C THR A 110 -7.29 -0.26 -15.55
N GLY A 111 -6.78 -1.46 -15.82
CA GLY A 111 -5.48 -1.92 -15.37
C GLY A 111 -5.40 -2.18 -13.86
N GLY A 112 -6.50 -2.01 -13.14
CA GLY A 112 -6.62 -2.26 -11.69
C GLY A 112 -7.15 -3.63 -11.37
N TYR A 113 -7.36 -3.90 -10.07
CA TYR A 113 -8.03 -5.13 -9.64
C TYR A 113 -9.51 -5.14 -10.02
N SER A 114 -10.05 -6.32 -10.34
CA SER A 114 -11.49 -6.51 -10.54
C SER A 114 -12.28 -6.11 -9.28
N ILE A 115 -13.28 -5.25 -9.45
CA ILE A 115 -14.12 -4.72 -8.36
C ILE A 115 -15.32 -5.66 -8.15
N VAL A 116 -15.50 -6.12 -6.91
CA VAL A 116 -16.66 -6.92 -6.47
C VAL A 116 -17.79 -6.02 -5.98
N HIS A 117 -17.43 -4.95 -5.28
CA HIS A 117 -18.38 -4.00 -4.72
C HIS A 117 -17.73 -2.62 -4.59
N SER A 118 -18.54 -1.57 -4.71
CA SER A 118 -18.09 -0.18 -4.61
C SER A 118 -19.14 0.63 -3.86
N GLU A 119 -18.70 1.37 -2.85
CA GLU A 119 -19.53 2.25 -2.03
C GLU A 119 -18.99 3.68 -2.12
N LYS A 120 -19.87 4.68 -2.27
CA LYS A 120 -19.49 6.10 -2.36
C LYS A 120 -19.88 6.83 -1.08
N PHE A 121 -19.16 7.89 -0.72
CA PHE A 121 -19.46 8.75 0.43
C PHE A 121 -18.99 10.18 0.23
#